data_AF-A0A6A6GRU1-F1
#
_entry.id   AF-A0A6A6GRU1-F1
#
_cell.length_a   1.000
_cell.length_b   1.000
_cell.length_c   1.000
_cell.angle_alpha   90.00
_cell.angle_beta   90.00
_cell.angle_gamma   90.00
#
_symmetry.space_group_name_H-M   'P 1'
#
loop_
_entity.id
_entity.type
_entity.pdbx_description
1 polymer ?
#
loop_
_entity_poly.entity_id
_entity_poly.type
_entity_poly.pdbx_seq_one_letter_code
_entity_poly.pdbx_strand_id
1 'polypeptide(L)'
;MERSDLKGNQVHWSGWINWWAKAEFLTFYNDEEEHEEQPKPPPKPRRSKYKPESQYLEEVEAWEAAKPRAQEVKPKGNLMSQKYYCDNILPQFIDAINQERLNSRTLPEAVWLQEDGDSSHGNKGNGLAKKLREANWIPEFEHPA
;
A
#
# COMPACT_ATOMS: atom_id res chain seq x y z
N MET A 1 7.27 -30.28 16.45
CA MET A 1 7.24 -29.05 15.63
C MET A 1 6.40 -28.05 16.42
N GLU A 2 7.04 -27.24 17.26
CA GLU A 2 6.35 -26.17 17.99
C GLU A 2 5.86 -25.14 16.98
N ARG A 3 4.55 -24.86 16.97
CA ARG A 3 4.00 -23.72 16.26
C ARG A 3 4.56 -22.47 16.94
N SER A 4 5.32 -21.67 16.19
CA SER A 4 5.79 -20.36 16.64
C SER A 4 4.61 -19.53 17.16
N ASP A 5 4.80 -18.82 18.28
CA ASP A 5 3.81 -17.91 18.87
C ASP A 5 3.14 -17.06 17.79
N LEU A 6 1.83 -17.22 17.65
CA LEU A 6 1.00 -16.34 16.85
C LEU A 6 1.05 -14.96 17.52
N LYS A 7 2.00 -14.11 17.12
CA LYS A 7 1.91 -12.66 17.33
C LYS A 7 0.51 -12.27 16.85
N GLY A 8 -0.34 -11.88 17.81
CA GLY A 8 -1.79 -11.92 17.68
C GLY A 8 -2.29 -11.38 16.34
N ASN A 9 -3.23 -12.11 15.73
CA ASN A 9 -3.90 -11.71 14.50
C ASN A 9 -4.50 -10.30 14.68
N GLN A 10 -3.83 -9.28 14.16
CA GLN A 10 -4.39 -7.94 14.10
C GLN A 10 -5.54 -7.98 13.10
N VAL A 11 -6.75 -7.67 13.59
CA VAL A 11 -7.95 -7.59 12.76
C VAL A 11 -8.08 -6.16 12.27
N HIS A 12 -8.04 -5.99 10.95
CA HIS A 12 -8.27 -4.71 10.31
C HIS A 12 -9.68 -4.67 9.74
N TRP A 13 -10.35 -3.54 9.92
CA TRP A 13 -11.69 -3.31 9.43
C TRP A 13 -11.86 -1.85 9.05
N SER A 14 -12.73 -1.60 8.08
CA SER A 14 -13.13 -0.26 7.69
C SER A 14 -14.65 -0.13 7.71
N GLY A 15 -15.10 1.10 7.89
CA GLY A 15 -16.50 1.47 7.91
C GLY A 15 -16.63 2.98 7.89
N TRP A 16 -17.81 3.47 7.50
CA TRP A 16 -18.12 4.89 7.47
C TRP A 16 -19.40 5.15 8.28
N ILE A 17 -19.51 6.37 8.78
CA ILE A 17 -20.68 6.86 9.48
C ILE A 17 -20.89 8.33 9.13
N ASN A 18 -22.14 8.73 9.00
CA ASN A 18 -22.55 10.12 8.89
C ASN A 18 -23.73 10.39 9.85
N TRP A 19 -24.32 11.58 9.80
CA TRP A 19 -25.42 11.94 10.69
C TRP A 19 -26.70 11.12 10.47
N TRP A 20 -26.96 10.71 9.23
CA TRP A 20 -28.22 10.08 8.78
C TRP A 20 -28.11 8.57 8.62
N ALA A 21 -26.90 8.06 8.37
CA ALA A 21 -26.63 6.70 7.96
C ALA A 21 -25.24 6.23 8.42
N LYS A 22 -25.04 4.92 8.34
CA LYS A 22 -23.76 4.27 8.59
C LYS A 22 -23.61 3.10 7.64
N ALA A 23 -22.39 2.61 7.47
CA ALA A 23 -22.11 1.39 6.73
C ALA A 23 -22.97 0.23 7.29
N GLU A 24 -23.65 -0.49 6.39
CA GLU A 24 -24.49 -1.63 6.74
C GLU A 24 -23.65 -2.80 7.29
N PHE A 25 -22.46 -2.99 6.71
CA PHE A 25 -21.49 -4.00 7.10
C PHE A 25 -20.11 -3.37 7.31
N LEU A 26 -19.34 -3.92 8.24
CA LEU A 26 -17.92 -3.61 8.38
C LEU A 26 -17.11 -4.43 7.39
N THR A 27 -16.22 -3.76 6.65
CA THR A 27 -15.35 -4.43 5.68
C THR A 27 -14.08 -4.86 6.40
N PHE A 28 -13.97 -6.15 6.68
CA PHE A 28 -12.73 -6.74 7.20
C PHE A 28 -11.73 -6.89 6.05
N TYR A 29 -10.47 -6.51 6.29
CA TYR A 29 -9.45 -6.54 5.26
C TYR A 29 -8.11 -7.08 5.75
N ASN A 30 -7.34 -7.59 4.79
CA ASN A 30 -5.98 -8.08 4.99
C ASN A 30 -5.20 -7.84 3.68
N ASP A 31 -4.16 -7.02 3.75
CA ASP A 31 -3.33 -6.68 2.60
C ASP A 31 -2.12 -7.64 2.54
N GLU A 32 -2.37 -8.84 2.02
CA GLU A 32 -1.34 -9.86 1.82
C GLU A 32 -0.68 -9.67 0.44
N GLU A 33 0.10 -8.60 0.25
CA GLU A 33 0.99 -8.54 -0.92
C GLU A 33 2.14 -9.53 -0.71
N GLU A 34 2.00 -10.71 -1.33
CA GLU A 34 3.11 -11.65 -1.54
C GLU A 34 4.13 -10.97 -2.45
N HIS A 35 5.27 -10.60 -1.88
CA HIS A 35 6.35 -9.94 -2.61
C HIS A 35 7.60 -10.80 -2.57
N GLU A 36 8.12 -11.15 -3.74
CA GLU A 36 9.42 -11.78 -3.87
C GLU A 36 10.50 -10.69 -3.79
N GLU A 37 11.22 -10.60 -2.67
CA GLU A 37 12.45 -9.80 -2.65
C GLU A 37 13.61 -10.65 -3.17
N GLN A 38 14.26 -10.18 -4.24
CA GLN A 38 15.58 -10.69 -4.58
C GLN A 38 16.61 -10.02 -3.66
N PRO A 39 17.31 -10.77 -2.80
CA PRO A 39 18.40 -10.19 -2.03
C PRO A 39 19.42 -9.53 -2.96
N LYS A 40 19.98 -8.40 -2.52
CA LYS A 40 20.90 -7.62 -3.36
C LYS A 40 22.07 -8.50 -3.81
N PRO A 41 22.30 -8.66 -5.13
CA PRO A 41 23.42 -9.46 -5.61
C PRO A 41 24.75 -8.81 -5.22
N PRO A 42 25.83 -9.59 -5.15
CA PRO A 42 27.17 -9.02 -5.03
C PRO A 42 27.44 -8.01 -6.16
N PRO A 43 28.33 -7.03 -5.98
CA PRO A 43 28.65 -6.05 -7.02
C PRO A 43 29.26 -6.73 -8.25
N LYS A 44 28.82 -6.35 -9.44
CA LYS A 44 29.33 -6.91 -10.70
C LYS A 44 30.84 -6.65 -10.85
N PRO A 45 31.64 -7.65 -11.26
CA PRO A 45 33.06 -7.47 -11.56
C PRO A 45 33.28 -6.36 -12.58
N ARG A 46 34.24 -5.47 -12.32
CA ARG A 46 34.61 -4.38 -13.23
C ARG A 46 35.79 -4.81 -14.09
N ARG A 47 35.76 -4.48 -15.39
CA ARG A 47 36.92 -4.66 -16.27
C ARG A 47 38.09 -3.81 -15.78
N SER A 48 39.24 -4.43 -15.60
CA SER A 48 40.51 -3.76 -15.30
C SER A 48 41.43 -3.80 -16.51
N LYS A 49 42.20 -2.73 -16.72
CA LYS A 49 43.21 -2.65 -17.79
C LYS A 49 44.39 -3.62 -17.56
N TYR A 50 44.61 -4.03 -16.31
CA TYR A 50 45.76 -4.85 -15.90
C TYR A 50 45.45 -6.34 -15.78
N LYS A 51 44.19 -6.76 -15.97
CA LYS A 51 43.80 -8.17 -15.95
C LYS A 51 43.59 -8.69 -17.37
N PRO A 52 44.02 -9.92 -17.70
CA PRO A 52 43.72 -10.53 -18.99
C PRO A 52 42.22 -10.80 -19.12
N GLU A 53 41.71 -10.82 -20.35
CA GLU A 53 40.27 -10.92 -20.64
C GLU A 53 39.67 -12.25 -20.17
N SER A 54 40.45 -13.35 -20.18
CA SER A 54 40.05 -14.66 -19.66
C SER A 54 39.68 -14.60 -18.17
N GLN A 55 40.49 -13.91 -17.38
CA GLN A 55 40.29 -13.80 -15.93
C GLN A 55 39.07 -12.93 -15.61
N TYR A 56 38.76 -11.94 -16.46
CA TYR A 56 37.52 -11.17 -16.34
C TYR A 56 36.28 -12.03 -16.65
N LEU A 57 36.35 -12.91 -17.65
CA LEU A 57 35.24 -13.80 -18.00
C LEU A 57 34.95 -14.81 -16.88
N GLU A 58 35.99 -15.41 -16.30
CA GLU A 58 35.86 -16.31 -15.14
C GLU A 58 35.23 -15.61 -13.93
N GLU A 59 35.63 -14.36 -13.64
CA GLU A 59 35.03 -13.56 -12.57
C GLU A 59 33.54 -13.25 -12.82
N VAL A 60 33.16 -13.01 -14.08
CA VAL A 60 31.76 -12.77 -14.46
C VAL A 60 30.93 -14.04 -14.32
N GLU A 61 31.45 -15.19 -14.76
CA GLU A 61 30.76 -16.48 -14.63
C GLU A 61 30.57 -16.88 -13.16
N ALA A 62 31.61 -16.72 -12.34
CA ALA A 62 31.52 -16.94 -10.89
C ALA A 62 30.52 -15.97 -10.24
N TRP A 63 30.45 -14.72 -10.69
CA TRP A 63 29.48 -13.74 -10.21
C TRP A 63 28.04 -14.11 -10.60
N GLU A 64 27.81 -14.61 -11.81
CA GLU A 64 26.49 -15.09 -12.24
C GLU A 64 26.03 -16.31 -11.43
N ALA A 65 26.94 -17.24 -11.15
CA ALA A 65 26.66 -18.40 -10.31
C ALA A 65 26.41 -18.03 -8.83
N ALA A 66 27.03 -16.95 -8.35
CA ALA A 66 26.90 -16.46 -6.98
C ALA A 66 25.67 -15.57 -6.73
N LYS A 67 24.83 -15.30 -7.75
CA LYS A 67 23.60 -14.54 -7.56
C LYS A 67 22.68 -15.30 -6.60
N PRO A 68 22.21 -14.65 -5.53
CA PRO A 68 21.30 -15.32 -4.60
C PRO A 68 19.96 -15.60 -5.29
N ARG A 69 19.33 -16.72 -4.92
CA ARG A 69 18.01 -17.10 -5.44
C ARG A 69 16.95 -16.16 -4.90
N ALA A 70 15.86 -15.99 -5.66
CA ALA A 70 14.66 -15.33 -5.15
C ALA A 70 14.19 -16.05 -3.89
N GLN A 71 13.93 -15.29 -2.84
CA GLN A 71 13.38 -15.81 -1.59
C GLN A 71 11.96 -15.31 -1.47
N GLU A 72 11.02 -16.23 -1.21
CA GLU A 72 9.67 -15.87 -0.77
C GLU A 72 9.80 -15.18 0.60
N VAL A 73 9.64 -13.87 0.61
CA VAL A 73 9.65 -13.07 1.83
C VAL A 73 8.21 -12.99 2.31
N LYS A 74 7.96 -13.39 3.56
CA LYS A 74 6.67 -13.19 4.19
C LYS A 74 6.37 -11.69 4.23
N PRO A 75 5.15 -11.25 3.87
CA PRO A 75 4.79 -9.84 3.87
C PRO A 75 5.15 -9.18 5.20
N LYS A 76 5.74 -7.99 5.10
CA LYS A 76 6.32 -7.27 6.23
C LYS A 76 5.21 -6.58 7.04
N GLY A 77 4.45 -7.37 7.79
CA GLY A 77 3.38 -6.89 8.66
C GLY A 77 2.18 -6.29 7.90
N ASN A 78 1.00 -6.44 8.50
CA ASN A 78 -0.29 -6.08 7.92
C ASN A 78 -0.53 -4.55 7.89
N LEU A 79 0.38 -3.79 7.29
CA LEU A 79 0.17 -2.38 7.01
C LEU A 79 -0.55 -2.28 5.67
N MET A 80 -1.72 -1.65 5.68
CA MET A 80 -2.49 -1.39 4.46
C MET A 80 -1.64 -0.55 3.50
N SER A 81 -1.44 -1.05 2.28
CA SER A 81 -0.84 -0.27 1.20
C SER A 81 -1.85 0.78 0.72
N GLN A 82 -1.31 1.90 0.23
CA GLN A 82 -2.15 2.92 -0.39
C GLN A 82 -2.94 2.37 -1.59
N LYS A 83 -2.35 1.43 -2.35
CA LYS A 83 -3.00 0.79 -3.48
C LYS A 83 -4.21 -0.02 -3.02
N TYR A 84 -4.03 -0.89 -2.03
CA TYR A 84 -5.12 -1.67 -1.45
C TYR A 84 -6.26 -0.78 -0.94
N TYR A 85 -5.91 0.30 -0.23
CA TYR A 85 -6.87 1.29 0.26
C TYR A 85 -7.67 1.92 -0.90
N CYS A 86 -7.00 2.35 -1.96
CA CYS A 86 -7.65 2.97 -3.13
C CYS A 86 -8.54 1.99 -3.92
N ASP A 87 -8.15 0.72 -3.97
CA ASP A 87 -8.86 -0.28 -4.78
C ASP A 87 -10.05 -0.88 -4.02
N ASN A 88 -9.97 -1.01 -2.70
CA ASN A 88 -10.95 -1.79 -1.92
C ASN A 88 -11.76 -0.95 -0.90
N ILE A 89 -11.18 0.09 -0.30
CA ILE A 89 -11.81 0.81 0.83
C ILE A 89 -12.37 2.16 0.38
N LEU A 90 -11.53 3.02 -0.21
CA LEU A 90 -11.92 4.36 -0.64
C LEU A 90 -13.12 4.38 -1.61
N PRO A 91 -13.30 3.43 -2.55
CA PRO A 91 -14.50 3.41 -3.40
C PRO A 91 -15.80 3.30 -2.61
N GLN A 92 -15.82 2.54 -1.52
CA GLN A 92 -17.01 2.41 -0.67
C GLN A 92 -17.37 3.74 -0.01
N PHE A 93 -16.36 4.52 0.39
CA PHE A 93 -16.56 5.85 0.97
C PHE A 93 -17.02 6.85 -0.08
N ILE A 94 -16.45 6.80 -1.29
CA ILE A 94 -16.87 7.63 -2.43
C ILE A 94 -18.33 7.35 -2.77
N ASP A 95 -18.73 6.09 -2.84
CA ASP A 95 -20.11 5.70 -3.13
C ASP A 95 -21.09 6.22 -2.07
N ALA A 96 -20.74 6.09 -0.79
CA ALA A 96 -21.55 6.64 0.30
C ALA A 96 -21.69 8.16 0.20
N ILE A 97 -20.59 8.87 -0.07
CA ILE A 97 -20.59 10.33 -0.27
C ILE A 97 -21.47 10.72 -1.47
N ASN A 98 -21.38 9.98 -2.57
CA ASN A 98 -22.18 10.23 -3.76
C ASN A 98 -23.67 9.96 -3.52
N GLN A 99 -24.02 8.92 -2.77
CA GLN A 99 -25.40 8.67 -2.37
C GLN A 99 -25.97 9.80 -1.50
N GLU A 100 -25.20 10.30 -0.54
CA GLU A 100 -25.62 11.44 0.28
C GLU A 100 -25.81 12.71 -0.55
N ARG A 101 -24.92 12.97 -1.52
CA ARG A 101 -25.06 14.09 -2.47
C ARG A 101 -26.35 14.00 -3.29
N LEU A 102 -26.79 12.79 -3.65
CA LEU A 102 -28.05 12.57 -4.37
C LEU A 102 -29.28 12.72 -3.45
N ASN A 103 -29.17 12.31 -2.19
CA ASN A 103 -30.27 12.33 -1.22
C ASN A 103 -30.48 13.71 -0.57
N SER A 104 -29.46 14.58 -0.57
CA SER A 104 -29.55 15.91 0.04
C SER A 104 -30.53 16.81 -0.72
N ARG A 105 -31.65 17.13 -0.06
CA ARG A 105 -32.75 17.96 -0.61
C ARG A 105 -32.44 19.46 -0.58
N THR A 106 -31.47 19.85 0.25
CA THR A 106 -30.84 21.17 0.34
C THR A 106 -29.45 21.07 -0.27
N LEU A 107 -28.94 22.17 -0.86
CA LEU A 107 -27.61 22.26 -1.45
C LEU A 107 -26.60 21.43 -0.64
N PRO A 108 -25.73 20.63 -1.29
CA PRO A 108 -24.81 19.77 -0.57
C PRO A 108 -23.90 20.68 0.25
N GLU A 109 -24.23 20.86 1.54
CA GLU A 109 -23.23 21.23 2.52
C GLU A 109 -22.10 20.23 2.31
N ALA A 110 -20.90 20.75 2.06
CA ALA A 110 -19.81 19.99 1.48
C ALA A 110 -19.64 18.65 2.20
N VAL A 111 -20.04 17.54 1.60
CA VAL A 111 -19.84 16.24 2.24
C VAL A 111 -18.33 15.99 2.25
N TRP A 112 -17.77 15.89 3.45
CA TRP A 112 -16.34 15.70 3.66
C TRP A 112 -16.03 14.27 4.10
N LEU A 113 -14.84 13.80 3.73
CA LEU A 113 -14.26 12.57 4.25
C LEU A 113 -13.20 12.95 5.29
N GLN A 114 -13.37 12.46 6.52
CA GLN A 114 -12.40 12.63 7.60
C GLN A 114 -11.86 11.26 7.98
N GLU A 115 -10.54 11.10 7.91
CA GLU A 115 -9.86 9.83 8.15
C GLU A 115 -8.83 10.00 9.27
N ASP A 116 -7.93 9.05 9.46
CA ASP A 116 -6.76 9.24 10.31
C ASP A 116 -5.51 9.61 9.47
N GLY A 117 -4.42 9.92 10.18
CA GLY A 117 -3.14 10.27 9.59
C GLY A 117 -2.38 9.13 8.91
N ASP A 118 -2.99 7.95 8.68
CA ASP A 118 -2.28 6.79 8.14
C ASP A 118 -1.62 7.08 6.78
N SER A 119 -0.46 6.46 6.57
CA SER A 119 0.33 6.66 5.35
C SER A 119 -0.40 6.21 4.07
N SER A 120 -1.26 5.19 4.16
CA SER A 120 -2.05 4.66 3.05
C SER A 120 -3.06 5.68 2.51
N HIS A 121 -3.60 6.55 3.38
CA HIS A 121 -4.55 7.59 3.01
C HIS A 121 -3.93 8.70 2.15
N GLY A 122 -2.62 8.70 1.94
CA GLY A 122 -1.96 9.62 1.01
C GLY A 122 -1.83 11.04 1.52
N ASN A 123 -1.86 11.23 2.84
CA ASN A 123 -1.69 12.53 3.51
C ASN A 123 -0.33 13.19 3.24
N LYS A 124 0.66 12.42 2.74
CA LYS A 124 1.99 12.91 2.35
C LYS A 124 2.11 13.02 0.82
N GLY A 125 2.08 14.25 0.31
CA GLY A 125 2.32 14.55 -1.11
C GLY A 125 1.13 14.27 -2.02
N ASN A 126 1.37 14.08 -3.32
CA ASN A 126 0.33 13.85 -4.33
C ASN A 126 0.14 12.34 -4.62
N GLY A 127 -0.21 11.60 -3.57
CA GLY A 127 -0.40 10.14 -3.60
C GLY A 127 -1.66 9.69 -4.36
N LEU A 128 -1.81 8.38 -4.58
CA LEU A 128 -2.93 7.81 -5.35
C LEU A 128 -4.28 8.10 -4.70
N ALA A 129 -4.37 7.96 -3.37
CA ALA A 129 -5.59 8.21 -2.61
C ALA A 129 -6.08 9.65 -2.74
N LYS A 130 -5.15 10.60 -2.64
CA LYS A 130 -5.44 12.03 -2.81
C LYS A 130 -6.01 12.33 -4.20
N LYS A 131 -5.37 11.81 -5.26
CA LYS A 131 -5.86 11.99 -6.64
C LYS A 131 -7.26 11.40 -6.83
N LEU A 132 -7.54 10.24 -6.22
CA LEU A 132 -8.85 9.61 -6.32
C LEU A 132 -9.92 10.43 -5.58
N ARG A 133 -9.61 11.01 -4.42
CA ARG A 133 -10.50 11.94 -3.71
C ARG A 133 -10.75 13.22 -4.50
N GLU A 134 -9.71 13.84 -5.05
CA GLU A 134 -9.79 15.03 -5.89
C GLU A 134 -10.68 14.78 -7.13
N ALA A 135 -10.49 13.64 -7.81
CA ALA A 135 -11.30 13.24 -8.96
C ALA A 135 -12.79 13.06 -8.63
N ASN A 136 -13.13 12.81 -7.36
CA ASN A 136 -14.50 12.67 -6.86
C ASN A 136 -15.00 13.92 -6.11
N TRP A 137 -14.30 15.06 -6.25
CA TRP A 137 -14.63 16.33 -5.60
C TRP A 137 -14.75 16.22 -4.07
N ILE A 138 -13.94 15.37 -3.45
CA ILE A 138 -13.88 15.24 -1.99
C ILE A 138 -12.78 16.18 -1.48
N PRO A 139 -13.11 17.19 -0.65
CA PRO A 139 -12.13 18.13 -0.14
C PRO A 139 -11.17 17.44 0.85
N GLU A 140 -9.90 17.83 0.79
CA GLU A 140 -8.88 17.38 1.75
C GLU A 140 -8.84 18.32 2.94
N PHE A 141 -8.77 17.76 4.16
CA PHE A 141 -8.54 18.51 5.38
C PHE A 141 -7.09 18.35 5.83
N GLU A 142 -6.50 19.44 6.33
CA GLU A 142 -5.22 19.36 7.02
C GLU A 142 -5.40 18.57 8.32
N HIS A 143 -4.79 17.40 8.39
CA HIS A 143 -4.64 16.68 9.65
C HIS A 143 -3.61 17.39 10.55
N PRO A 144 -3.92 17.63 11.83
CA PRO A 144 -2.92 18.15 12.77
C PRO A 144 -1.75 17.17 12.88
N ALA A 145 -0.54 17.74 12.90
CA ALA A 145 0.74 17.01 12.93
C ALA A 145 1.02 16.33 14.27
#